data_AF-A0AAE5WWL4-F1
#
_entry.id   AF-A0AAE5WWL4-F1
#
_cell.length_a   1.000
_cell.length_b   1.000
_cell.length_c   1.000
_cell.angle_alpha   90.00
_cell.angle_beta   90.00
_cell.angle_gamma   90.00
#
_symmetry.space_group_name_H-M   'P 1'
#
loop_
_entity.id
_entity.type
_entity.pdbx_description
1 polymer ?
#
loop_
_entity_poly.entity_id
_entity_poly.type
_entity_poly.pdbx_seq_one_letter_code
_entity_poly.pdbx_strand_id
1 'polypeptide(L)'
;MEELLSDAGFAGVKVNTVVQRVAFPSVLDYVRFQLLATPMAALLADRPDSERQAVIREVASEVTDLFAAAMLEGGTFCFPQEANIGTASAAPIDGDRASGYLS
;
A
#
# COMPACT_ATOMS: atom_id res chain seq x y z
N MET A 1 3.80 -8.56 11.59
CA MET A 1 2.53 -7.80 11.54
C MET A 1 1.71 -8.07 12.79
N GLU A 2 1.40 -9.33 13.10
CA GLU A 2 0.63 -9.67 14.32
C GLU A 2 1.35 -9.20 15.59
N GLU A 3 2.64 -9.52 15.71
CA GLU A 3 3.50 -9.07 16.81
C GLU A 3 3.52 -7.54 16.95
N LEU A 4 3.74 -6.81 15.86
CA LEU A 4 3.71 -5.34 15.85
C LEU A 4 2.38 -4.77 16.38
N LEU A 5 1.25 -5.40 16.05
CA LEU A 5 -0.08 -4.97 16.50
C LEU A 5 -0.30 -5.35 17.98
N SER A 6 0.12 -6.54 18.40
CA SER A 6 0.04 -6.94 19.81
C SER A 6 0.91 -6.05 20.71
N ASP A 7 2.13 -5.73 20.28
CA ASP A 7 3.04 -4.83 21.01
C ASP A 7 2.51 -3.39 21.10
N ALA A 8 1.70 -2.98 20.12
CA ALA A 8 0.98 -1.70 20.16
C ALA A 8 -0.24 -1.69 21.11
N GLY A 9 -0.53 -2.80 21.82
CA GLY A 9 -1.61 -2.91 22.79
C GLY A 9 -2.96 -3.33 22.20
N PHE A 10 -2.98 -3.85 20.96
CA PHE A 10 -4.19 -4.42 20.38
C PHE A 10 -4.42 -5.86 20.89
N ALA A 11 -5.67 -6.18 21.20
CA ALA A 11 -6.10 -7.52 21.61
C ALA A 11 -6.84 -8.24 20.47
N GLY A 12 -6.81 -9.58 20.50
CA GLY A 12 -7.54 -10.40 19.51
C GLY A 12 -7.06 -10.20 18.06
N VAL A 13 -5.76 -9.90 17.89
CA VAL A 13 -5.16 -9.64 16.58
C VAL A 13 -5.30 -10.87 15.67
N LYS A 14 -5.77 -10.63 14.44
CA LYS A 14 -5.73 -11.59 13.34
C LYS A 14 -5.23 -10.88 12.10
N VAL A 15 -4.26 -11.45 11.40
CA VAL A 15 -3.81 -10.94 10.11
C VAL A 15 -4.16 -11.94 9.01
N ASN A 16 -4.88 -11.48 8.00
CA ASN A 16 -5.19 -12.27 6.81
C ASN A 16 -4.44 -11.72 5.61
N THR A 17 -3.73 -12.58 4.90
CA THR A 17 -3.12 -12.24 3.62
C THR A 17 -4.17 -12.43 2.51
N VAL A 18 -4.43 -11.36 1.75
CA VAL A 18 -5.40 -11.35 0.65
C VAL A 18 -4.66 -10.96 -0.63
N VAL A 19 -4.85 -11.72 -1.70
CA VAL A 19 -4.37 -11.37 -3.04
C VAL A 19 -5.55 -10.84 -3.84
N GLN A 20 -5.45 -9.61 -4.35
CA GLN A 20 -6.45 -9.02 -5.25
C GLN A 20 -5.80 -8.66 -6.58
N ARG A 21 -6.56 -8.77 -7.67
CA ARG A 21 -6.09 -8.29 -8.97
C ARG A 21 -6.38 -6.79 -9.06
N VAL A 22 -5.33 -5.99 -9.24
CA VAL A 22 -5.41 -4.55 -9.47
C VAL A 22 -5.27 -4.30 -10.96
N ALA A 23 -5.96 -3.29 -11.47
CA ALA A 23 -5.93 -2.92 -12.89
C ALA A 23 -5.78 -1.41 -13.05
N PHE A 24 -4.97 -1.00 -14.02
CA PHE A 24 -4.79 0.35 -14.50
C PHE A 24 -5.14 0.42 -15.98
N PRO A 25 -5.64 1.56 -16.49
CA PRO A 25 -5.94 1.72 -17.91
C PRO A 25 -4.71 1.51 -18.81
N SER A 26 -3.49 1.81 -18.33
CA SER A 26 -2.25 1.57 -19.03
C SER A 26 -1.05 1.51 -18.08
N VAL A 27 0.11 1.07 -18.57
CA VAL A 27 1.39 1.16 -17.83
C VAL A 27 1.72 2.63 -17.51
N LEU A 28 1.42 3.56 -18.43
CA LEU A 28 1.63 4.98 -18.22
C LEU A 28 0.81 5.50 -17.02
N ASP A 29 -0.45 5.09 -16.91
CA ASP A 29 -1.31 5.50 -15.80
C ASP A 29 -0.86 4.89 -14.47
N TYR A 30 -0.35 3.65 -14.49
CA TYR A 30 0.29 3.04 -13.33
C TYR A 30 1.53 3.81 -12.88
N VAL A 31 2.48 4.07 -13.79
CA VAL A 31 3.71 4.81 -13.46
C VAL A 31 3.40 6.23 -12.98
N ARG A 32 2.46 6.92 -13.62
CA ARG A 32 1.99 8.23 -13.17
C ARG A 32 1.40 8.14 -11.76
N PHE A 33 0.54 7.17 -11.49
CA PHE A 33 -0.05 6.98 -10.17
C PHE A 33 1.02 6.75 -9.10
N GLN A 34 2.01 5.91 -9.39
CA GLN A 34 3.13 5.63 -8.49
C GLN A 34 3.99 6.88 -8.25
N LEU A 35 4.45 7.56 -9.31
CA LEU A 35 5.32 8.74 -9.19
C LEU A 35 4.61 10.00 -8.66
N LEU A 36 3.29 9.98 -8.54
CA LEU A 36 2.51 11.01 -7.84
C LEU A 36 2.08 10.58 -6.42
N ALA A 37 2.32 9.33 -6.03
CA ALA A 37 2.08 8.87 -4.66
C ALA A 37 3.13 9.44 -3.70
N THR A 38 2.72 9.77 -2.47
CA THR A 38 3.46 10.66 -1.56
C THR A 38 4.87 10.23 -1.12
N PRO A 39 5.34 8.97 -1.18
CA PRO A 39 6.77 8.74 -1.04
C PRO A 39 7.55 9.03 -2.34
N MET A 40 6.99 8.73 -3.52
CA MET A 40 7.69 8.86 -4.81
C MET A 40 7.50 10.22 -5.49
N ALA A 41 6.44 10.96 -5.13
CA ALA A 41 6.23 12.34 -5.59
C ALA A 41 7.42 13.25 -5.27
N ALA A 42 8.13 12.97 -4.17
CA ALA A 42 9.34 13.68 -3.80
C ALA A 42 10.45 13.58 -4.88
N LEU A 43 10.51 12.49 -5.65
CA LEU A 43 11.51 12.29 -6.71
C LEU A 43 11.33 13.29 -7.89
N LEU A 44 10.14 13.86 -8.01
CA LEU A 44 9.75 14.77 -9.08
C LEU A 44 9.42 16.19 -8.58
N ALA A 45 9.51 16.44 -7.27
CA ALA A 45 8.96 17.64 -6.63
C ALA A 45 9.53 18.95 -7.21
N ASP A 46 10.84 18.99 -7.47
CA ASP A 46 11.53 20.19 -7.93
C ASP A 46 11.61 20.32 -9.46
N ARG A 47 11.04 19.36 -10.20
CA ARG A 47 11.08 19.37 -11.67
C ARG A 47 9.90 20.17 -12.26
N PRO A 48 10.13 20.96 -13.33
CA PRO A 48 9.05 21.56 -14.11
C PRO A 48 8.07 20.52 -14.65
N ASP A 49 6.82 20.91 -14.88
CA ASP A 49 5.77 19.97 -15.28
C ASP A 49 6.10 19.20 -16.58
N SER A 50 6.65 19.89 -17.58
CA SER A 50 7.09 19.27 -18.83
C SER A 50 8.15 18.19 -18.62
N GLU A 51 9.10 18.44 -17.72
CA GLU A 51 10.16 17.49 -17.37
C GLU A 51 9.59 16.29 -16.58
N ARG A 52 8.66 16.53 -15.65
CA ARG A 52 7.96 15.44 -14.94
C ARG A 52 7.20 14.53 -15.91
N GLN A 53 6.48 15.10 -16.86
CA GLN A 53 5.74 14.30 -17.86
C GLN A 53 6.69 13.52 -18.78
N ALA A 54 7.86 14.09 -19.11
CA ALA A 54 8.88 13.37 -19.88
C ALA A 54 9.42 12.17 -19.10
N VAL A 55 9.84 12.37 -17.84
CA VAL A 55 10.33 11.30 -16.96
C VAL A 55 9.28 10.20 -16.78
N ILE A 56 8.02 10.56 -16.53
CA ILE A 56 6.92 9.58 -16.39
C ILE A 56 6.77 8.72 -17.65
N ARG A 57 6.87 9.32 -18.85
CA ARG A 57 6.77 8.58 -20.12
C ARG A 57 7.98 7.69 -20.36
N GLU A 58 9.18 8.17 -20.06
CA GLU A 58 10.42 7.43 -20.20
C GLU A 58 10.41 6.19 -19.29
N VAL A 59 10.12 6.39 -18.00
CA VAL A 59 9.98 5.28 -17.04
C VAL A 59 8.89 4.30 -17.49
N ALA A 60 7.72 4.79 -17.94
CA ALA A 60 6.65 3.91 -18.44
C ALA A 60 7.10 3.07 -19.65
N SER A 61 7.89 3.64 -20.55
CA SER A 61 8.45 2.90 -21.69
C SER A 61 9.43 1.82 -21.22
N GLU A 62 10.38 2.16 -20.35
CA GLU A 62 11.41 1.23 -19.88
C GLU A 62 10.83 0.08 -19.06
N VAL A 63 9.87 0.35 -18.17
CA VAL A 63 9.31 -0.70 -17.30
C VAL A 63 8.32 -1.60 -18.01
N THR A 64 7.77 -1.18 -19.17
CA THR A 64 6.83 -2.02 -19.94
C THR A 64 7.48 -3.34 -20.34
N ASP A 65 8.75 -3.31 -20.73
CA ASP A 65 9.50 -4.49 -21.16
C ASP A 65 9.86 -5.43 -19.98
N LEU A 66 9.73 -4.96 -18.74
CA LEU A 66 9.97 -5.75 -17.54
C LEU A 66 8.73 -6.54 -17.09
N PHE A 67 7.54 -6.21 -17.61
CA PHE A 67 6.31 -6.88 -17.23
C PHE A 67 6.04 -8.13 -18.05
N ALA A 68 5.44 -9.14 -17.41
CA ALA A 68 5.00 -10.32 -18.12
C ALA A 68 3.88 -9.96 -19.10
N ALA A 69 3.88 -10.58 -20.29
CA ALA A 69 2.87 -10.31 -21.32
C ALA A 69 1.42 -10.46 -20.82
N ALA A 70 1.17 -11.41 -19.91
CA ALA A 70 -0.15 -11.62 -19.29
C ALA A 70 -0.64 -10.42 -18.46
N MET A 71 0.27 -9.55 -18.00
CA MET A 71 -0.09 -8.33 -17.26
C MET A 71 -0.53 -7.19 -18.19
N LEU A 72 -0.28 -7.31 -19.50
CA LEU A 72 -0.55 -6.28 -20.52
C LEU A 72 -1.73 -6.65 -21.44
N GLU A 73 -2.42 -7.75 -21.14
CA GLU A 73 -3.49 -8.28 -21.97
C GLU A 73 -4.71 -7.35 -22.01
N GLY A 74 -5.38 -7.30 -23.17
CA GLY A 74 -6.64 -6.56 -23.33
C GLY A 74 -6.49 -5.02 -23.29
N GLY A 75 -5.28 -4.50 -23.47
CA GLY A 75 -5.03 -3.05 -23.48
C GLY A 75 -5.09 -2.41 -22.09
N THR A 76 -4.98 -3.20 -21.03
CA THR A 76 -4.92 -2.74 -19.64
C THR A 76 -3.65 -3.26 -18.98
N PHE A 77 -3.20 -2.61 -17.90
CA PHE A 77 -2.12 -3.13 -17.08
C PHE A 77 -2.69 -3.72 -15.78
N CYS A 78 -2.54 -5.02 -15.57
CA CYS A 78 -3.10 -5.71 -14.40
C CYS A 78 -2.11 -6.68 -13.74
N PHE A 79 -2.19 -6.80 -12.42
CA PHE A 79 -1.30 -7.66 -11.65
C PHE A 79 -1.92 -8.11 -10.34
N PRO A 80 -1.52 -9.28 -9.80
CA PRO A 80 -1.89 -9.67 -8.45
C PRO A 80 -1.14 -8.80 -7.44
N GLN A 81 -1.87 -8.20 -6.50
CA GLN A 81 -1.32 -7.46 -5.38
C GLN A 81 -1.70 -8.16 -4.08
N GLU A 82 -0.69 -8.47 -3.27
CA GLU A 82 -0.89 -8.98 -1.92
C GLU A 82 -1.10 -7.83 -0.93
N ALA A 83 -2.05 -8.00 -0.02
CA ALA A 83 -2.32 -7.10 1.08
C ALA A 83 -2.51 -7.89 2.38
N ASN A 84 -1.93 -7.40 3.46
CA ASN A 84 -2.12 -7.96 4.79
C ASN A 84 -3.18 -7.16 5.54
N ILE A 85 -4.30 -7.80 5.85
CA ILE A 85 -5.46 -7.20 6.52
C ILE A 85 -5.46 -7.61 7.99
N GLY A 86 -5.09 -6.68 8.87
CA GLY A 86 -5.16 -6.85 10.31
C GLY A 86 -6.52 -6.45 10.87
N THR A 87 -7.13 -7.32 11.68
CA THR A 87 -8.30 -7.00 12.50
C THR A 87 -7.94 -7.21 13.97
N ALA A 88 -8.30 -6.26 14.82
CA ALA A 88 -8.08 -6.35 16.27
C ALA A 88 -9.09 -5.48 17.01
N SER A 89 -9.19 -5.64 18.33
CA SER A 89 -9.95 -4.76 19.22
C SER A 89 -8.99 -3.96 20.11
N ALA A 90 -9.46 -2.84 20.64
CA ALA A 90 -8.77 -2.18 21.75
C ALA A 90 -8.63 -3.18 22.92
N ALA A 91 -7.46 -3.23 23.55
CA ALA A 91 -7.33 -3.99 24.79
C ALA A 91 -8.28 -3.41 25.85
N PRO A 92 -8.88 -4.25 26.72
CA PRO A 92 -9.63 -3.76 27.86
C PRO A 92 -8.72 -2.81 28.66
N ILE A 93 -9.20 -1.60 28.94
CA ILE A 93 -8.53 -0.75 29.93
C ILE A 93 -8.72 -1.47 31.27
N ASP A 94 -7.63 -1.81 31.96
CA ASP A 94 -7.65 -2.33 33.32
C ASP A 94 -8.24 -1.27 34.27
N GLY A 95 -9.56 -1.19 34.29
CA GLY A 95 -10.37 -0.28 35.09
C GLY A 95 -10.97 -0.94 36.33
N ASP A 96 -10.48 -2.11 36.74
CA ASP A 96 -11.05 -2.89 37.85
C ASP A 96 -10.06 -3.11 39.02
N ARG A 97 -9.24 -2.10 39.32
CA ARG A 97 -8.49 -2.02 40.60
C ARG A 97 -9.10 -1.01 41.57
N ALA A 98 -10.43 -0.88 41.58
CA ALA A 98 -11.17 -0.05 42.54
C ALA A 98 -12.01 -0.91 43.51
N SER A 99 -11.39 -1.90 44.17
CA SER A 99 -11.96 -2.53 45.35
C SER A 99 -10.85 -3.19 46.17
N GLY A 100 -10.27 -2.46 47.12
CA GLY A 100 -9.17 -3.02 47.92
C GLY A 100 -8.47 -2.10 48.93
N TYR A 101 -9.02 -0.91 49.21
CA TYR A 101 -8.52 -0.07 50.30
C TYR A 101 -9.67 0.62 51.06
N LEU A 102 -10.55 -0.18 51.66
CA LEU A 102 -11.31 0.23 52.84
C LEU A 102 -11.58 -1.04 53.68
N SER A 103 -10.69 -1.29 54.63
CA SER A 103 -10.89 -2.18 55.78
C SER A 103 -10.04 -1.66 56.92
#